data_AF-A0A3D4FI89-F1
#
_entry.id   AF-A0A3D4FI89-F1
#
_cell.length_a   1.000
_cell.length_b   1.000
_cell.length_c   1.000
_cell.angle_alpha   90.00
_cell.angle_beta   90.00
_cell.angle_gamma   90.00
#
_symmetry.space_group_name_H-M   'P 1'
#
loop_
_entity.id
_entity.type
_entity.pdbx_description
1 polymer ?
#
loop_
_entity_poly.entity_id
_entity_poly.type
_entity_poly.pdbx_seq_one_letter_code
_entity_poly.pdbx_strand_id
1 'polypeptide(L)'
;IPAKEFYDYEAKYQNAASKLLIPAALDEKKLDFIREQSVKIYKSLDCAGMARVDFLVDKDTEEVYLNEVNTIPGFTHISMYPKMWQATGLSYSDLISELIELAMERNNR
;
A
#
# COMPACT_ATOMS: atom_id res chain seq x y z
N ILE A 1 0.38 4.91 -13.00
CA ILE A 1 0.65 6.13 -13.80
C ILE A 1 -0.56 7.04 -13.67
N PRO A 2 -0.43 8.22 -13.03
CA PRO A 2 -1.55 9.13 -12.80
C PRO A 2 -2.12 9.68 -14.12
N ALA A 3 -3.44 9.88 -14.18
CA ALA A 3 -4.11 10.51 -15.31
C ALA A 3 -4.05 12.06 -15.29
N LYS A 4 -3.59 12.65 -14.18
CA LYS A 4 -3.43 14.09 -13.95
C LYS A 4 -2.06 14.36 -13.31
N GLU A 5 -1.68 15.64 -13.27
CA GLU A 5 -0.43 16.13 -12.66
C GLU A 5 -0.30 15.76 -11.17
N PHE A 6 -1.42 15.56 -10.47
CA PHE A 6 -1.50 15.08 -9.09
C PHE A 6 -2.54 13.95 -8.93
N TYR A 7 -2.32 13.05 -7.95
CA TYR A 7 -3.24 11.96 -7.62
C TYR A 7 -4.36 12.46 -6.67
N ASP A 8 -5.29 13.23 -7.23
CA ASP A 8 -6.43 13.82 -6.52
C ASP A 8 -7.61 12.82 -6.30
N TYR A 9 -8.66 13.25 -5.60
CA TYR A 9 -9.86 12.44 -5.34
C TYR A 9 -10.52 11.91 -6.62
N GLU A 10 -10.60 12.75 -7.67
CA GLU A 10 -11.15 12.34 -8.97
C GLU A 10 -10.26 11.27 -9.64
N ALA A 11 -8.94 11.39 -9.57
CA ALA A 11 -8.01 10.38 -10.06
C ALA A 11 -8.10 9.05 -9.27
N LYS A 12 -8.46 9.10 -7.99
CA LYS A 12 -8.68 7.92 -7.12
C LYS A 12 -9.99 7.17 -7.42
N TYR A 13 -11.06 7.86 -7.80
CA TYR A 13 -12.42 7.26 -7.85
C TYR A 13 -13.17 7.41 -9.18
N GLN A 14 -12.78 8.32 -10.06
CA GLN A 14 -13.53 8.63 -11.29
C GLN A 14 -12.75 8.44 -12.59
N ASN A 15 -11.41 8.38 -12.56
CA ASN A 15 -10.62 8.34 -13.79
C ASN A 15 -10.01 6.96 -14.08
N ALA A 16 -10.59 6.26 -15.07
CA ALA A 16 -10.16 4.95 -15.55
C ALA A 16 -8.77 4.92 -16.23
N ALA A 17 -8.12 6.08 -16.43
CA ALA A 17 -6.80 6.17 -17.04
C ALA A 17 -5.63 5.93 -16.06
N SER A 18 -5.88 5.96 -14.74
CA SER A 18 -4.85 5.65 -13.73
C SER A 18 -4.53 4.15 -13.75
N LYS A 19 -3.40 3.77 -14.37
CA LYS A 19 -2.95 2.37 -14.39
C LYS A 19 -2.27 1.99 -13.08
N LEU A 20 -2.80 0.94 -12.45
CA LEU A 20 -2.14 0.28 -11.32
C LEU A 20 -1.17 -0.77 -11.88
N LEU A 21 0.09 -0.69 -11.47
CA LEU A 21 1.12 -1.68 -11.82
C LEU A 21 1.48 -2.41 -10.52
N ILE A 22 1.21 -3.71 -10.49
CA ILE A 22 1.53 -4.58 -9.37
C ILE A 22 2.23 -5.82 -9.97
N PRO A 23 3.54 -6.01 -9.75
CA PRO A 23 4.45 -5.11 -9.03
C PRO A 23 4.68 -3.77 -9.76
N ALA A 24 5.16 -2.77 -9.03
CA ALA A 24 5.57 -1.51 -9.64
C ALA A 24 6.76 -1.75 -10.59
N ALA A 25 6.84 -0.97 -11.66
CA ALA A 25 7.94 -1.02 -12.64
C ALA A 25 9.21 -0.34 -12.08
N LEU A 26 9.78 -0.93 -11.04
CA LEU A 26 11.03 -0.56 -10.40
C LEU A 26 11.95 -1.79 -10.38
N ASP A 27 13.26 -1.58 -10.28
CA ASP A 27 14.18 -2.70 -10.10
C ASP A 27 13.95 -3.41 -8.75
N GLU A 28 14.36 -4.68 -8.67
CA GLU A 28 14.15 -5.50 -7.47
C GLU A 28 14.79 -4.90 -6.22
N LYS A 29 15.98 -4.29 -6.33
CA LYS A 29 16.67 -3.69 -5.18
C LYS A 29 15.87 -2.54 -4.59
N LYS A 30 15.24 -1.73 -5.43
CA LYS A 30 14.41 -0.61 -4.99
C LYS A 30 13.09 -1.07 -4.42
N LEU A 31 12.48 -2.11 -4.99
CA LEU A 31 11.29 -2.75 -4.42
C LEU A 31 11.58 -3.30 -3.01
N ASP A 32 12.71 -3.99 -2.83
CA ASP A 32 13.13 -4.52 -1.53
C ASP A 32 13.41 -3.41 -0.54
N PHE A 33 14.12 -2.36 -0.95
CA PHE A 33 14.33 -1.18 -0.12
C PHE A 33 13.01 -0.57 0.36
N ILE A 34 12.04 -0.37 -0.53
CA ILE A 34 10.71 0.19 -0.18
C ILE A 34 9.97 -0.73 0.80
N ARG A 35 10.02 -2.06 0.61
CA ARG A 35 9.40 -3.03 1.53
C ARG A 35 10.03 -2.97 2.92
N GLU A 36 11.36 -2.94 3.00
CA GLU A 36 12.09 -2.81 4.27
C GLU A 36 11.76 -1.50 4.99
N GLN A 37 11.74 -0.37 4.27
CA GLN A 37 11.36 0.92 4.86
C GLN A 37 9.91 0.90 5.33
N SER A 38 8.98 0.31 4.57
CA SER A 38 7.57 0.19 4.95
C SER A 38 7.41 -0.53 6.29
N VAL A 39 8.10 -1.65 6.49
CA VAL A 39 8.08 -2.41 7.75
C VAL A 39 8.69 -1.61 8.89
N LYS A 40 9.81 -0.91 8.64
CA LYS A 40 10.47 -0.06 9.65
C LYS A 40 9.56 1.08 10.10
N ILE A 41 8.92 1.78 9.17
CA ILE A 41 7.99 2.88 9.43
C ILE A 41 6.78 2.36 10.22
N TYR A 42 6.18 1.26 9.78
CA TYR A 42 5.05 0.62 10.44
C TYR A 42 5.33 0.33 11.92
N LYS A 43 6.48 -0.29 12.21
CA LYS A 43 6.91 -0.59 13.58
C LYS A 43 7.22 0.68 14.39
N SER A 44 7.82 1.69 13.76
CA SER A 44 8.20 2.93 14.45
C SER A 44 6.99 3.78 14.86
N LEU A 45 5.85 3.60 14.19
CA LEU A 45 4.59 4.29 14.48
C LEU A 45 3.65 3.46 15.37
N ASP A 46 4.12 2.34 15.93
CA ASP A 46 3.31 1.40 16.72
C ASP A 46 2.00 0.98 16.03
N CYS A 47 2.05 0.81 14.70
CA CYS A 47 0.88 0.39 13.94
C CYS A 47 0.44 -1.04 14.29
N ALA A 48 -0.86 -1.31 14.12
CA ALA A 48 -1.49 -2.57 14.46
C ALA A 48 -2.43 -3.03 13.33
N GLY A 49 -2.50 -4.35 13.10
CA GLY A 49 -3.30 -4.93 12.03
C GLY A 49 -2.73 -4.63 10.65
N MET A 50 -3.02 -3.43 10.14
CA MET A 50 -2.65 -3.03 8.77
C MET A 50 -2.22 -1.58 8.67
N ALA A 51 -1.43 -1.30 7.64
CA ALA A 51 -1.28 0.04 7.09
C ALA A 51 -0.90 -0.05 5.60
N ARG A 52 -1.24 0.98 4.84
CA ARG A 52 -0.65 1.25 3.52
C ARG A 52 0.36 2.37 3.68
N VAL A 53 1.63 2.10 3.34
CA VAL A 53 2.70 3.09 3.35
C VAL A 53 2.93 3.56 1.92
N ASP A 54 2.69 4.85 1.68
CA ASP A 54 2.79 5.44 0.36
C ASP A 54 4.12 6.18 0.21
N PHE A 55 4.81 5.92 -0.90
CA PHE A 55 6.08 6.56 -1.24
C PHE A 55 5.94 7.35 -2.55
N LEU A 56 6.76 8.39 -2.66
CA LEU A 56 7.04 9.09 -3.91
C LEU A 56 8.44 8.71 -4.35
N VAL A 57 8.63 8.54 -5.67
CA VAL A 57 9.95 8.30 -6.27
C VAL A 57 10.23 9.44 -7.23
N ASP A 58 11.33 10.15 -7.01
CA ASP A 58 11.79 11.18 -7.92
C ASP A 58 12.27 10.54 -9.23
N LYS A 59 11.89 11.12 -10.39
CA LYS A 59 12.13 10.49 -11.69
C LYS A 59 13.57 10.63 -12.18
N ASP A 60 14.27 11.68 -11.74
CA ASP A 60 15.60 12.01 -12.25
C ASP A 60 16.68 11.43 -11.34
N THR A 61 16.46 11.48 -10.03
CA THR A 61 17.40 11.01 -9.00
C THR A 61 17.11 9.59 -8.51
N GLU A 62 15.90 9.07 -8.79
CA GLU A 62 15.37 7.82 -8.24
C GLU A 62 15.34 7.75 -6.70
N GLU A 63 15.38 8.90 -6.04
CA GLU A 63 15.26 8.99 -4.60
C GLU A 63 13.84 8.67 -4.14
N VAL A 64 13.75 7.94 -3.03
CA VAL A 64 12.49 7.46 -2.46
C VAL A 64 12.14 8.29 -1.24
N TYR A 65 10.96 8.87 -1.25
CA TYR A 65 10.43 9.74 -0.20
C TYR A 65 9.19 9.11 0.42
N LEU A 66 9.12 9.05 1.75
CA LEU A 66 7.88 8.71 2.45
C LEU A 66 6.87 9.86 2.25
N ASN A 67 5.69 9.53 1.73
CA ASN A 67 4.60 10.49 1.60
C ASN A 67 3.66 10.43 2.80
N GLU A 68 3.02 9.28 3.02
CA GLU A 68 2.04 9.10 4.09
C GLU A 68 1.93 7.65 4.55
N VAL A 69 1.37 7.48 5.75
CA VAL A 69 0.97 6.17 6.30
C VAL A 69 -0.54 6.19 6.53
N ASN A 70 -1.25 5.31 5.85
CA ASN A 70 -2.69 5.12 5.99
C ASN A 70 -2.96 3.90 6.88
N THR A 71 -3.36 4.11 8.12
CA THR A 71 -3.68 3.01 9.07
C THR A 71 -5.01 2.33 8.76
N ILE A 72 -5.93 3.02 8.07
CA ILE A 72 -7.18 2.47 7.56
C ILE A 72 -7.25 2.74 6.05
N PRO A 73 -6.57 1.93 5.22
CA PRO A 73 -6.63 2.09 3.77
C PRO A 73 -8.04 1.72 3.25
N GLY A 74 -8.38 2.18 2.05
CA GLY A 74 -9.64 1.81 1.40
C GLY A 74 -9.71 0.33 1.03
N PHE A 75 -10.93 -0.22 1.04
CA PHE A 75 -11.25 -1.63 0.73
C PHE A 75 -12.26 -1.79 -0.43
N THR A 76 -12.40 -0.78 -1.29
CA THR A 76 -13.21 -0.93 -2.50
C THR A 76 -12.51 -1.85 -3.51
N HIS A 77 -13.25 -2.35 -4.51
CA HIS A 77 -12.70 -3.19 -5.60
C HIS A 77 -11.57 -2.54 -6.42
N ILE A 78 -11.41 -1.21 -6.34
CA ILE A 78 -10.30 -0.47 -6.98
C ILE A 78 -9.18 -0.09 -6.00
N SER A 79 -9.36 -0.32 -4.70
CA SER A 79 -8.41 0.11 -3.68
C SER A 79 -7.09 -0.68 -3.76
N MET A 80 -5.98 0.02 -3.52
CA MET A 80 -4.65 -0.55 -3.69
C MET A 80 -4.31 -1.62 -2.66
N TYR A 81 -4.71 -1.43 -1.40
CA TYR A 81 -4.31 -2.34 -0.32
C TYR A 81 -4.75 -3.79 -0.55
N PRO A 82 -6.05 -4.09 -0.84
CA PRO A 82 -6.45 -5.46 -1.14
C PRO A 82 -5.84 -6.00 -2.43
N LYS A 83 -5.66 -5.16 -3.47
CA LYS A 83 -5.04 -5.58 -4.74
C LYS A 83 -3.59 -6.00 -4.59
N MET A 84 -2.82 -5.32 -3.74
CA MET A 84 -1.42 -5.69 -3.47
C MET A 84 -1.33 -7.06 -2.81
N TRP A 85 -2.18 -7.35 -1.82
CA TRP A 85 -2.27 -8.68 -1.20
C TRP A 85 -2.75 -9.76 -2.18
N GLN A 86 -3.71 -9.45 -3.04
CA GLN A 86 -4.15 -10.39 -4.08
C GLN A 86 -3.02 -10.77 -5.04
N ALA A 87 -2.14 -9.82 -5.38
CA ALA A 87 -0.98 -10.10 -6.22
C ALA A 87 0.07 -11.00 -5.54
N THR A 88 0.04 -11.15 -4.21
CA THR A 88 0.86 -12.13 -3.48
C THR A 88 0.17 -13.48 -3.31
N GLY A 89 -1.05 -13.65 -3.84
CA GLY A 89 -1.83 -14.88 -3.76
C GLY A 89 -2.84 -14.93 -2.61
N LEU A 90 -2.94 -13.89 -1.77
CA LEU A 90 -3.91 -13.84 -0.66
C LEU A 90 -5.26 -13.29 -1.16
N SER A 91 -6.33 -14.08 -1.05
CA SER A 91 -7.64 -13.64 -1.52
C SER A 91 -8.18 -12.48 -0.68
N TYR A 92 -9.13 -11.72 -1.22
CA TYR A 92 -9.77 -10.61 -0.50
C TYR A 92 -10.45 -11.09 0.79
N SER A 93 -11.12 -12.24 0.75
CA SER A 93 -11.77 -12.84 1.92
C SER A 93 -10.75 -13.30 2.95
N ASP A 94 -9.67 -13.96 2.51
CA ASP A 94 -8.61 -14.41 3.42
C ASP A 94 -7.92 -13.23 4.09
N LEU A 95 -7.64 -12.15 3.36
CA LEU A 95 -7.11 -10.92 3.93
C LEU A 95 -8.00 -10.36 5.05
N ILE A 96 -9.33 -10.36 4.88
CA ILE A 96 -10.24 -9.90 5.93
C ILE A 96 -10.19 -10.82 7.14
N SER A 97 -10.16 -12.14 6.93
CA SER A 97 -10.02 -13.13 8.01
C SER A 97 -8.75 -12.91 8.82
N GLU A 98 -7.60 -12.76 8.16
CA GLU A 98 -6.30 -12.47 8.79
C GLU A 98 -6.34 -11.19 9.65
N LEU A 99 -6.98 -10.12 9.16
CA LEU A 99 -7.09 -8.87 9.91
C LEU A 99 -7.98 -9.01 11.16
N ILE A 100 -9.04 -9.82 11.09
CA ILE A 100 -9.88 -10.14 12.25
C ILE A 100 -9.08 -10.96 13.27
N GLU A 101 -8.31 -11.96 12.82
CA GLU A 101 -7.45 -12.78 13.67
C GLU A 101 -6.40 -11.93 14.40
N LEU A 102 -5.69 -11.05 13.68
CA LEU A 102 -4.74 -10.11 14.27
C LEU A 102 -5.37 -9.20 15.35
N ALA A 103 -6.62 -8.77 15.15
CA ALA A 103 -7.34 -7.97 16.12
C ALA A 103 -7.68 -8.77 17.40
N MET A 104 -8.13 -10.02 17.25
CA MET A 104 -8.40 -10.92 18.36
C MET A 104 -7.14 -11.25 19.16
N GLU A 105 -6.03 -11.57 18.48
CA GLU A 105 -4.75 -11.87 19.12
C GLU A 105 -4.24 -10.70 19.95
N ARG A 106 -4.37 -9.46 19.45
CA ARG A 106 -3.95 -8.27 20.18
C ARG A 106 -4.80 -8.02 21.42
N ASN A 107 -6.11 -8.25 21.36
CA ASN A 107 -7.01 -8.09 22.50
C ASN A 107 -6.77 -9.14 23.60
N ASN A 108 -6.24 -10.30 23.24
CA ASN A 108 -5.95 -11.40 24.17
C ASN A 108 -4.56 -11.30 24.83
N ARG A 109 -3.80 -10.21 24.58
CA ARG A 109 -2.51 -9.91 25.24
C ARG A 109 -2.71 -8.96 26.41
#